data_AF-A0A1I6TA50-F1
#
_entry.id   AF-A0A1I6TA50-F1
#
_cell.length_a   1.000
_cell.length_b   1.000
_cell.length_c   1.000
_cell.angle_alpha   90.00
_cell.angle_beta   90.00
_cell.angle_gamma   90.00
#
_symmetry.space_group_name_H-M   'P 1'
#
loop_
_entity.id
_entity.type
_entity.pdbx_description
1 polymer ?
#
loop_
_entity_poly.entity_id
_entity_poly.type
_entity_poly.pdbx_seq_one_letter_code
_entity_poly.pdbx_strand_id
1 'polypeptide(L)'
;MDERLFRFLEDNYPEDDDASRVWMYITLLVEYEGYKIQNLVREYHKFIENKHGGTQGVEIIGDWSGTMEAGTGMNKAKCNEALLLSHWKKVMDEYIEKYGEE
;
A
#
# COMPACT_ATOMS: atom_id res chain seq x y z
N MET A 1 11.05 1.34 -12.20
CA MET A 1 10.80 0.72 -10.89
C MET A 1 11.92 1.13 -9.94
N ASP A 2 11.57 1.57 -8.74
CA ASP A 2 12.55 1.80 -7.66
C ASP A 2 12.80 0.47 -6.93
N GLU A 3 13.84 -0.26 -7.33
CA GLU A 3 14.16 -1.59 -6.78
C GLU A 3 14.41 -1.57 -5.27
N ARG A 4 14.92 -0.45 -4.73
CA ARG A 4 15.21 -0.32 -3.31
C ARG A 4 13.93 -0.22 -2.51
N LEU A 5 13.01 0.64 -2.97
CA LEU A 5 11.69 0.75 -2.38
C LEU A 5 10.94 -0.58 -2.48
N PHE A 6 10.93 -1.20 -3.66
CA PHE A 6 10.23 -2.47 -3.86
C PHE A 6 10.70 -3.55 -2.88
N ARG A 7 12.02 -3.80 -2.81
CA ARG A 7 12.58 -4.79 -1.86
C ARG A 7 12.29 -4.44 -0.40
N PHE A 8 12.35 -3.14 -0.05
CA PHE A 8 12.03 -2.73 1.31
C PHE A 8 10.58 -3.03 1.68
N LEU A 9 9.62 -2.85 0.76
CA LEU A 9 8.24 -3.20 1.00
C LEU A 9 8.04 -4.72 1.07
N GLU A 10 8.78 -5.50 0.29
CA GLU A 10 8.80 -6.97 0.36
C GLU A 10 9.33 -7.50 1.70
N ASP A 11 10.39 -6.89 2.23
CA ASP A 11 10.96 -7.26 3.52
C ASP A 11 10.05 -6.88 4.71
N ASN A 12 9.05 -6.03 4.48
CA ASN A 12 8.15 -5.50 5.50
C ASN A 12 6.68 -5.86 5.23
N TYR A 13 6.39 -7.12 4.93
CA TYR A 13 5.00 -7.60 4.86
C TYR A 13 4.34 -7.63 6.26
N PRO A 14 3.03 -7.31 6.37
CA PRO A 14 2.27 -7.51 7.60
C PRO A 14 2.25 -8.99 8.03
N GLU A 15 2.29 -9.26 9.33
CA GLU A 15 2.16 -10.65 9.84
C GLU A 15 0.76 -11.24 9.64
N ASP A 16 -0.26 -10.40 9.53
CA ASP A 16 -1.64 -10.81 9.25
C ASP A 16 -1.79 -11.22 7.78
N ASP A 17 -2.28 -12.44 7.53
CA ASP A 17 -2.39 -13.03 6.18
C ASP A 17 -3.24 -12.18 5.23
N ASP A 18 -4.35 -11.63 5.72
CA ASP A 18 -5.27 -10.83 4.92
C ASP A 18 -4.65 -9.47 4.58
N ALA A 19 -4.04 -8.80 5.57
CA ALA A 19 -3.28 -7.57 5.35
C ALA A 19 -2.08 -7.82 4.42
N SER A 20 -1.38 -8.94 4.54
CA SER A 20 -0.28 -9.35 3.65
C SER A 20 -0.72 -9.45 2.19
N ARG A 21 -1.89 -10.03 1.93
CA ARG A 21 -2.43 -10.12 0.57
C ARG A 21 -2.80 -8.76 0.00
N VAL A 22 -3.35 -7.86 0.81
CA VAL A 22 -3.65 -6.49 0.37
C VAL A 22 -2.36 -5.70 0.16
N TRP A 23 -1.36 -5.89 1.02
CA TRP A 23 -0.04 -5.28 0.94
C TRP A 23 0.69 -5.64 -0.36
N MET A 24 0.58 -6.90 -0.81
CA MET A 24 1.12 -7.31 -2.11
C MET A 24 0.63 -6.40 -3.25
N TYR A 25 -0.64 -5.99 -3.26
CA TYR A 25 -1.12 -5.07 -4.30
C TYR A 25 -0.54 -3.66 -4.14
N ILE A 26 -0.27 -3.21 -2.92
CA ILE A 26 0.45 -1.95 -2.68
C ILE A 26 1.88 -2.05 -3.23
N THR A 27 2.57 -3.19 -3.08
CA THR A 27 3.90 -3.37 -3.68
C THR A 27 3.86 -3.39 -5.21
N LEU A 28 2.79 -3.91 -5.82
CA LEU A 28 2.60 -3.87 -7.28
C LEU A 28 2.49 -2.45 -7.85
N LEU A 29 2.02 -1.46 -7.07
CA LEU A 29 2.05 -0.05 -7.49
C LEU A 29 3.50 0.43 -7.72
N VAL A 30 4.47 -0.08 -6.96
CA VAL A 30 5.89 0.26 -7.14
C VAL A 30 6.48 -0.48 -8.33
N GLU A 31 6.18 -1.78 -8.45
CA GLU A 31 6.72 -2.66 -9.48
C GLU A 31 6.21 -2.26 -10.88
N TYR A 32 4.90 -2.21 -11.07
CA TYR A 32 4.27 -2.05 -12.39
C TYR A 32 3.88 -0.61 -12.70
N GLU A 33 3.43 0.15 -11.70
CA GLU A 33 2.97 1.54 -11.91
C GLU A 33 4.10 2.56 -11.65
N GLY A 34 5.29 2.08 -11.24
CA GLY A 34 6.47 2.91 -11.04
C GLY A 34 6.34 3.90 -9.89
N TYR A 35 5.54 3.59 -8.87
CA TYR A 35 5.38 4.46 -7.71
C TYR A 35 6.71 4.65 -7.00
N LYS A 36 7.01 5.91 -6.65
CA LYS A 36 8.05 6.27 -5.69
C LYS A 36 7.44 6.38 -4.29
N ILE A 37 8.29 6.51 -3.27
CA ILE A 37 7.82 6.66 -1.89
C ILE A 37 6.84 7.83 -1.73
N GLN A 38 7.09 8.97 -2.39
CA GLN A 38 6.19 10.13 -2.38
C GLN A 38 4.80 9.81 -2.97
N ASN A 39 4.73 8.94 -3.98
CA ASN A 39 3.46 8.51 -4.55
C ASN A 39 2.69 7.62 -3.57
N LEU A 40 3.37 6.71 -2.87
CA LEU A 40 2.74 5.86 -1.84
C LEU A 40 2.23 6.69 -0.66
N VAL A 41 3.00 7.68 -0.20
CA VAL A 41 2.57 8.61 0.86
C VAL A 41 1.34 9.39 0.42
N ARG A 42 1.34 9.91 -0.82
CA ARG A 42 0.17 10.60 -1.38
C ARG A 42 -1.03 9.66 -1.48
N GLU A 43 -0.82 8.41 -1.90
CA GLU A 43 -1.89 7.43 -2.05
C GLU A 43 -2.50 7.05 -0.70
N TYR A 44 -1.67 6.90 0.33
CA TYR A 44 -2.11 6.70 1.71
C TYR A 44 -3.04 7.83 2.18
N HIS A 45 -2.64 9.09 1.99
CA HIS A 45 -3.46 10.24 2.38
C HIS A 45 -4.76 10.33 1.57
N LYS A 46 -4.67 10.11 0.25
CA LYS A 46 -5.83 10.09 -0.64
C LYS A 46 -6.82 8.99 -0.27
N PHE A 47 -6.33 7.81 0.10
CA PHE A 47 -7.17 6.71 0.58
C PHE A 47 -7.89 7.06 1.88
N ILE A 48 -7.19 7.65 2.86
CA ILE A 48 -7.82 8.06 4.13
C ILE A 48 -8.96 9.05 3.90
N GLU A 49 -8.77 9.99 2.97
CA GLU A 49 -9.76 11.03 2.66
C GLU A 49 -10.96 10.47 1.87
N ASN A 50 -10.69 9.67 0.85
CA ASN A 50 -11.70 9.31 -0.16
C ASN A 50 -12.18 7.86 -0.10
N LYS A 51 -11.56 7.03 0.76
CA LYS A 51 -11.72 5.57 0.79
C LYS A 51 -11.47 4.90 -0.57
N HIS A 52 -10.66 5.55 -1.40
CA HIS A 52 -10.37 5.09 -2.75
C HIS A 52 -8.97 5.54 -3.17
N GLY A 53 -8.24 4.63 -3.81
CA GLY A 53 -6.89 4.85 -4.29
C GLY A 53 -6.45 3.86 -5.35
N GLY A 54 -5.17 3.93 -5.70
CA GLY A 54 -4.53 3.12 -6.72
C GLY A 54 -4.60 3.72 -8.14
N THR A 55 -4.45 2.84 -9.12
CA THR A 55 -4.42 3.11 -10.57
C THR A 55 -5.50 2.29 -11.29
N GLN A 56 -5.53 2.38 -12.62
CA GLN A 56 -6.35 1.49 -13.44
C GLN A 56 -5.89 0.02 -13.34
N GLY A 57 -4.61 -0.24 -13.06
CA GLY A 57 -4.04 -1.58 -12.92
C GLY A 57 -4.30 -2.20 -11.54
N VAL A 58 -4.20 -1.39 -10.48
CA VAL A 58 -4.39 -1.81 -9.08
C VAL A 58 -5.36 -0.86 -8.39
N GLU A 59 -6.49 -1.37 -7.93
CA GLU A 59 -7.46 -0.58 -7.17
C GLU A 59 -7.30 -0.82 -5.68
N ILE A 60 -7.48 0.23 -4.87
CA ILE A 60 -7.56 0.15 -3.41
C ILE A 60 -8.86 0.84 -2.99
N ILE A 61 -9.75 0.11 -2.32
CA ILE A 61 -11.11 0.56 -2.00
C ILE A 61 -11.38 0.25 -0.54
N GLY A 62 -11.84 1.24 0.21
CA GLY A 62 -12.29 1.08 1.59
C GLY A 62 -13.79 1.30 1.67
N ASP A 63 -14.36 0.81 2.76
CA ASP A 63 -15.69 1.21 3.17
C ASP A 63 -15.68 1.76 4.61
N TRP A 64 -16.80 2.36 5.02
CA TRP A 64 -16.94 2.90 6.37
C TRP A 64 -17.16 1.82 7.44
N SER A 65 -17.17 0.53 7.06
CA SER A 65 -17.24 -0.60 8.00
C SER A 65 -15.88 -0.98 8.58
N GLY A 66 -14.78 -0.41 8.04
CA GLY A 66 -13.42 -0.71 8.46
C GLY A 66 -12.80 -1.87 7.66
N THR A 67 -13.36 -2.19 6.50
CA THR A 67 -12.78 -3.16 5.55
C THR A 67 -12.10 -2.41 4.41
N MET A 68 -10.89 -2.85 4.07
CA MET A 68 -10.18 -2.43 2.86
C MET A 68 -10.07 -3.59 1.90
N GLU A 69 -10.23 -3.33 0.61
CA GLU A 69 -9.95 -4.24 -0.48
C GLU A 69 -8.87 -3.68 -1.40
N ALA A 70 -7.97 -4.51 -1.89
CA ALA A 70 -7.10 -4.14 -3.00
C ALA A 70 -6.97 -5.28 -3.99
N GLY A 71 -6.75 -4.95 -5.27
CA GLY A 71 -6.63 -5.98 -6.29
C GLY A 71 -6.52 -5.48 -7.71
N THR A 72 -6.45 -6.44 -8.63
CA THR A 72 -6.41 -6.22 -10.08
C THR A 72 -7.64 -6.86 -10.73
N GLY A 73 -8.46 -6.04 -11.40
CA GLY A 73 -9.71 -6.49 -12.02
C GLY A 73 -10.63 -7.21 -11.03
N MET A 74 -10.95 -8.48 -11.29
CA MET A 74 -11.80 -9.30 -10.42
C MET A 74 -11.05 -9.94 -9.24
N ASN A 75 -9.71 -9.92 -9.23
CA ASN A 75 -8.91 -10.53 -8.18
C ASN A 75 -8.60 -9.51 -7.09
N LYS A 76 -9.43 -9.49 -6.04
CA LYS A 76 -9.32 -8.56 -4.90
C LYS A 76 -9.17 -9.34 -3.60
N ALA A 77 -8.22 -8.92 -2.77
CA ALA A 77 -8.09 -9.35 -1.38
C ALA A 77 -8.76 -8.31 -0.47
N LYS A 78 -9.20 -8.73 0.72
CA LYS A 78 -9.75 -7.85 1.74
C LYS A 78 -8.97 -7.99 3.02
N CYS A 79 -8.92 -6.93 3.83
CA CYS A 79 -8.32 -6.94 5.16
C CYS A 79 -8.98 -5.91 6.07
N ASN A 80 -8.61 -5.94 7.36
CA ASN A 80 -8.95 -4.89 8.29
C ASN A 80 -8.21 -3.59 7.92
N GLU A 81 -8.96 -2.52 7.64
CA GLU A 81 -8.40 -1.25 7.20
C GLU A 81 -7.43 -0.64 8.23
N ALA A 82 -7.78 -0.68 9.52
CA ALA A 82 -6.98 -0.06 10.57
C ALA A 82 -5.62 -0.75 10.73
N LEU A 83 -5.59 -2.08 10.63
CA LEU A 83 -4.34 -2.85 10.66
C LEU A 83 -3.43 -2.47 9.50
N LEU A 84 -3.96 -2.47 8.27
CA LEU A 84 -3.15 -2.16 7.10
C LEU A 84 -2.71 -0.70 7.08
N LEU A 85 -3.56 0.26 7.43
CA LEU A 85 -3.18 1.68 7.46
C LEU A 85 -2.10 1.97 8.50
N SER A 86 -2.18 1.33 9.67
CA SER A 86 -1.13 1.44 10.70
C SER A 86 0.19 0.89 10.19
N HIS A 87 0.16 -0.28 9.52
CA HIS A 87 1.35 -0.89 8.94
C HIS A 87 1.93 -0.05 7.81
N TRP A 88 1.10 0.40 6.87
CA TRP A 88 1.49 1.23 5.74
C TRP A 88 2.22 2.48 6.21
N LYS A 89 1.61 3.24 7.14
CA LYS A 89 2.24 4.43 7.70
C LYS A 89 3.61 4.12 8.30
N LYS A 90 3.70 3.09 9.16
CA LYS A 90 4.93 2.68 9.81
C LYS A 90 6.03 2.39 8.79
N VAL A 91 5.76 1.57 7.77
CA VAL A 91 6.75 1.19 6.77
C VAL A 91 7.21 2.38 5.93
N MET A 92 6.32 3.30 5.56
CA MET A 92 6.73 4.51 4.84
C MET A 92 7.61 5.42 5.71
N ASP A 93 7.23 5.63 6.96
CA ASP A 93 8.00 6.44 7.91
C ASP A 93 9.41 5.83 8.11
N GLU A 94 9.52 4.51 8.28
CA GLU A 94 10.80 3.80 8.40
C GLU A 94 11.66 3.90 7.13
N TYR A 95 11.05 3.80 5.94
CA TYR A 95 11.78 3.99 4.68
C TYR A 95 12.34 5.40 4.58
N ILE A 96 11.52 6.42 4.88
CA ILE A 96 11.92 7.83 4.84
C ILE A 96 12.99 8.12 5.89
N GLU A 97 12.92 7.54 7.08
CA GLU A 97 13.97 7.72 8.09
C GLU A 97 15.29 7.09 7.64
N LYS A 98 15.24 5.88 7.08
CA LYS A 98 16.44 5.11 6.71
C LYS A 98 17.10 5.58 5.42
N TYR A 99 16.31 6.07 4.47
CA TYR A 99 16.76 6.39 3.11
C TYR A 99 16.42 7.81 2.67
N GLY A 100 15.83 8.62 3.56
CA GLY A 100 15.28 9.95 3.31
C GLY A 100 16.05 10.71 2.24
N GLU A 101 15.34 10.97 1.14
CA GLU A 101 15.84 11.72 0.00
C GLU A 101 15.99 13.21 0.34
N GLU A 102 17.21 13.73 0.17
CA GLU A 102 17.42 15.06 -0.43
C GLU A 102 16.94 15.06 -1.88
#